data_AF-A0A3D2ME81-F1
#
_entry.id   AF-A0A3D2ME81-F1
#
_cell.length_a   1.000
_cell.length_b   1.000
_cell.length_c   1.000
_cell.angle_alpha   90.00
_cell.angle_beta   90.00
_cell.angle_gamma   90.00
#
_symmetry.space_group_name_H-M   'P 1'
#
loop_
_entity.id
_entity.type
_entity.pdbx_description
1 polymer ?
#
loop_
_entity_poly.entity_id
_entity_poly.type
_entity_poly.pdbx_seq_one_letter_code
_entity_poly.pdbx_strand_id
1 'polypeptide(L)'
;MEFKSMEKWRVLRKFNLNEKQFKRIEKKMIKRHPLEFWIDERIAHNGQIVIYIKLEFIEWLKEVYFNKEKYYLDAEIEFFEKQVYRLENEFNIEHYEFKYEDMSLIDLRVYFNKSKNAIGVAVNRMEKRTNKSYKYTVNGIVMVSKEGVKWLAEKYFRKQYLKDLEIYKLLLQNVKRKQNGLYELLIV
;
A
#
# COMPACT_ATOMS: atom_id res chain seq x y z
N MET A 1 6.71 12.03 10.92
CA MET A 1 7.72 11.25 10.17
C MET A 1 7.57 11.47 8.66
N GLU A 2 6.37 11.30 8.13
CA GLU A 2 5.90 11.51 6.75
C GLU A 2 6.10 12.92 6.16
N PHE A 3 6.21 13.98 6.98
CA PHE A 3 6.48 15.35 6.50
C PHE A 3 7.95 15.76 6.62
N LYS A 4 8.77 14.94 7.27
CA LYS A 4 10.21 15.18 7.36
C LYS A 4 10.89 14.59 6.12
N SER A 5 11.89 15.28 5.62
CA SER A 5 12.65 14.86 4.45
C SER A 5 14.15 15.08 4.64
N MET A 6 14.92 14.43 3.77
CA MET A 6 16.37 14.49 3.74
C MET A 6 16.82 14.74 2.31
N GLU A 7 17.82 15.59 2.11
CA GLU A 7 18.38 15.86 0.79
C GLU A 7 18.89 14.57 0.12
N LYS A 8 18.63 14.41 -1.18
CA LYS A 8 18.97 13.21 -1.94
C LYS A 8 20.43 12.79 -1.78
N TRP A 9 21.38 13.72 -1.81
CA TRP A 9 22.81 13.40 -1.68
C TRP A 9 23.15 12.72 -0.34
N ARG A 10 22.46 13.07 0.75
CA ARG A 10 22.63 12.39 2.06
C ARG A 10 22.08 10.98 2.02
N VAL A 11 20.96 10.76 1.31
CA VAL A 11 20.38 9.43 1.10
C VAL A 11 21.31 8.56 0.26
N LEU A 12 21.86 9.10 -0.83
CA LEU A 12 22.85 8.41 -1.65
C LEU A 12 24.06 7.98 -0.83
N ARG A 13 24.63 8.90 -0.04
CA ARG A 13 25.75 8.59 0.86
C ARG A 13 25.39 7.54 1.91
N LYS A 14 24.20 7.66 2.53
CA LYS A 14 23.73 6.74 3.59
C LYS A 14 23.62 5.30 3.13
N PHE A 15 23.19 5.08 1.89
CA PHE A 15 23.02 3.73 1.32
C PHE A 15 24.14 3.34 0.36
N ASN A 16 25.19 4.15 0.26
CA ASN A 16 26.29 3.96 -0.69
C ASN A 16 25.78 3.75 -2.14
N LEU A 17 24.86 4.61 -2.57
CA LEU A 17 24.23 4.54 -3.89
C LEU A 17 24.82 5.60 -4.83
N ASN A 18 24.93 5.25 -6.11
CA ASN A 18 25.08 6.22 -7.17
C ASN A 18 23.72 6.64 -7.76
N GLU A 19 23.73 7.73 -8.52
CA GLU A 19 22.54 8.30 -9.17
C GLU A 19 21.79 7.29 -10.07
N LYS A 20 22.53 6.44 -10.79
CA LYS A 20 21.92 5.42 -11.68
C LYS A 20 21.19 4.34 -10.89
N GLN A 21 21.73 3.91 -9.76
CA GLN A 21 21.08 2.98 -8.84
C GLN A 21 19.83 3.63 -8.25
N PHE A 22 19.93 4.86 -7.75
CA PHE A 22 18.80 5.58 -7.18
C PHE A 22 17.66 5.76 -8.19
N LYS A 23 17.97 6.14 -9.44
CA LYS A 23 16.97 6.25 -10.51
C LYS A 23 16.25 4.93 -10.81
N ARG A 24 16.91 3.77 -10.63
CA ARG A 24 16.26 2.46 -10.75
C ARG A 24 15.31 2.19 -9.59
N ILE A 25 15.71 2.58 -8.37
CA ILE A 25 14.88 2.47 -7.16
C ILE A 25 13.63 3.34 -7.33
N GLU A 26 13.81 4.61 -7.70
CA GLU A 26 12.73 5.57 -7.96
C GLU A 26 11.71 5.02 -8.97
N LYS A 27 12.18 4.54 -10.13
CA LYS A 27 11.29 3.92 -11.13
C LYS A 27 10.51 2.72 -10.58
N LYS A 28 11.14 1.90 -9.73
CA LYS A 28 10.47 0.75 -9.11
C LYS A 28 9.43 1.21 -8.09
N MET A 29 9.76 2.21 -7.27
CA MET A 29 8.86 2.80 -6.28
C MET A 29 7.63 3.39 -6.97
N ILE A 30 7.80 4.26 -7.96
CA ILE A 30 6.69 4.89 -8.70
C ILE A 30 5.77 3.85 -9.35
N LYS A 31 6.36 2.79 -9.91
CA LYS A 31 5.57 1.71 -10.54
C LYS A 31 4.74 0.92 -9.52
N ARG A 32 5.23 0.77 -8.29
CA ARG A 32 4.60 -0.08 -7.27
C ARG A 32 3.63 0.69 -6.39
N HIS A 33 3.98 1.92 -6.06
CA HIS A 33 3.24 2.81 -5.17
C HIS A 33 2.94 4.12 -5.89
N PRO A 34 2.10 4.11 -6.94
CA PRO A 34 1.85 5.30 -7.76
C PRO A 34 1.14 6.42 -7.00
N LEU A 35 0.54 6.11 -5.85
CA LEU A 35 -0.13 7.08 -4.96
C LEU A 35 0.84 7.74 -3.96
N GLU A 36 2.08 7.25 -3.85
CA GLU A 36 3.05 7.74 -2.88
C GLU A 36 3.90 8.87 -3.46
N PHE A 37 3.90 10.01 -2.76
CA PHE A 37 4.69 11.18 -3.12
C PHE A 37 5.89 11.31 -2.18
N TRP A 38 6.90 10.49 -2.38
CA TRP A 38 8.06 10.40 -1.48
C TRP A 38 9.27 11.23 -1.88
N ILE A 39 9.25 11.80 -3.08
CA ILE A 39 10.33 12.61 -3.64
C ILE A 39 9.73 13.98 -3.92
N ASP A 40 10.28 15.01 -3.29
CA ASP A 40 9.89 16.40 -3.47
C ASP A 40 11.04 17.17 -4.11
N GLU A 41 10.74 17.98 -5.13
CA GLU A 41 11.68 18.96 -5.67
C GLU A 41 11.40 20.33 -5.04
N ARG A 42 12.45 21.03 -4.60
CA ARG A 42 12.32 22.35 -3.99
C ARG A 42 13.31 23.31 -4.63
N ILE A 43 12.87 24.54 -4.88
CA ILE A 43 13.74 25.62 -5.35
C ILE A 43 14.37 26.27 -4.11
N ALA A 44 15.70 26.20 -4.02
CA ALA A 44 16.46 26.88 -2.99
C ALA A 44 16.51 28.41 -3.27
N HIS A 45 16.86 29.20 -2.26
CA HIS A 45 16.94 30.66 -2.39
C HIS A 45 17.91 31.14 -3.49
N ASN A 46 18.91 30.34 -3.82
CA ASN A 46 19.86 30.59 -4.90
C ASN A 46 19.35 30.14 -6.29
N GLY A 47 18.07 29.74 -6.41
CA GLY A 47 17.45 29.26 -7.65
C GLY A 47 17.75 27.80 -8.02
N GLN A 48 18.58 27.08 -7.24
CA GLN A 48 18.91 25.70 -7.52
C GLN A 48 17.77 24.75 -7.11
N ILE A 49 17.52 23.72 -7.92
CA ILE A 49 16.59 22.64 -7.58
C ILE A 49 17.31 21.66 -6.65
N VAL A 50 16.73 21.45 -5.48
CA VAL A 50 17.19 20.48 -4.48
C VAL A 50 16.14 19.40 -4.32
N ILE A 51 16.56 18.15 -4.49
CA ILE A 51 15.69 16.98 -4.34
C ILE A 51 15.71 16.53 -2.87
N TYR A 52 14.52 16.41 -2.29
CA TYR A 52 14.27 15.93 -0.94
C TYR A 52 13.53 14.60 -0.96
N ILE A 53 13.98 13.69 -0.11
CA ILE A 53 13.45 12.34 0.03
C ILE A 53 12.75 12.26 1.39
N LYS A 54 11.47 11.91 1.42
CA LYS A 54 10.73 11.73 2.67
C LYS A 54 11.36 10.65 3.53
N LEU A 55 11.37 10.84 4.85
CA LEU A 55 11.95 9.85 5.77
C LEU A 55 11.24 8.50 5.67
N GLU A 56 9.94 8.50 5.37
CA GLU A 56 9.16 7.29 5.11
C GLU A 56 9.75 6.44 3.96
N PHE A 57 10.22 7.07 2.87
CA PHE A 57 10.86 6.34 1.78
C PHE A 57 12.24 5.80 2.17
N ILE A 58 12.95 6.49 3.04
CA ILE A 58 14.23 6.02 3.60
C ILE A 58 14.00 4.77 4.46
N GLU A 59 12.88 4.71 5.20
CA GLU A 59 12.48 3.52 5.96
C GLU A 59 12.05 2.39 5.03
N TRP A 60 11.22 2.66 4.03
CA TRP A 60 10.84 1.68 3.01
C TRP A 60 12.07 1.11 2.29
N LEU A 61 13.06 1.94 1.97
CA LEU A 61 14.32 1.48 1.38
C LEU A 61 15.01 0.43 2.25
N LYS A 62 15.03 0.63 3.57
CA LYS A 62 15.65 -0.29 4.52
C LYS A 62 14.83 -1.55 4.73
N GLU A 63 13.56 -1.38 5.07
CA GLU A 63 12.67 -2.45 5.54
C GLU A 63 12.16 -3.31 4.39
N VAL A 64 12.09 -2.75 3.17
CA VAL A 64 11.55 -3.41 1.98
C VAL A 64 12.60 -3.57 0.90
N TYR A 65 13.13 -2.47 0.35
CA TYR A 65 13.90 -2.55 -0.90
C TYR A 65 15.23 -3.29 -0.74
N PHE A 66 15.97 -3.01 0.33
CA PHE A 66 17.25 -3.64 0.65
C PHE A 66 17.11 -4.86 1.56
N ASN A 67 15.90 -5.17 2.03
CA ASN A 67 15.64 -6.36 2.80
C ASN A 67 15.71 -7.60 1.90
N LYS A 68 16.66 -8.50 2.21
CA LYS A 68 16.88 -9.75 1.47
C LYS A 68 16.32 -10.97 2.20
N GLU A 69 15.87 -10.81 3.44
CA GLU A 69 15.44 -11.92 4.29
C GLU A 69 13.97 -12.27 4.06
N LYS A 70 13.15 -11.27 3.75
CA LYS A 70 11.71 -11.43 3.56
C LYS A 70 11.32 -11.46 2.08
N TYR A 71 10.22 -12.14 1.78
CA TYR A 71 9.57 -11.99 0.49
C TYR A 71 9.12 -10.54 0.32
N TYR A 72 9.39 -9.96 -0.85
CA TYR A 72 9.25 -8.51 -1.07
C TYR A 72 7.85 -7.98 -0.76
N LEU A 73 6.80 -8.71 -1.15
CA LEU A 73 5.42 -8.30 -0.88
C LEU A 73 5.05 -8.41 0.61
N ASP A 74 5.67 -9.33 1.34
CA ASP A 74 5.46 -9.48 2.79
C ASP A 74 6.04 -8.26 3.50
N ALA A 75 7.28 -7.92 3.17
CA ALA A 75 7.93 -6.73 3.70
C ALA A 75 7.17 -5.43 3.36
N GLU A 76 6.60 -5.32 2.15
CA GLU A 76 5.75 -4.17 1.81
C GLU A 76 4.50 -4.10 2.68
N ILE A 77 3.76 -5.20 2.80
CA ILE A 77 2.52 -5.22 3.58
C ILE A 77 2.81 -4.87 5.04
N GLU A 78 3.83 -5.50 5.65
CA GLU A 78 4.24 -5.19 7.02
C GLU A 78 4.65 -3.72 7.18
N PHE A 79 5.37 -3.15 6.20
CA PHE A 79 5.75 -1.75 6.22
C PHE A 79 4.52 -0.84 6.25
N PHE A 80 3.52 -1.08 5.39
CA PHE A 80 2.32 -0.25 5.35
C PHE A 80 1.42 -0.46 6.57
N GLU A 81 1.27 -1.69 7.07
CA GLU A 81 0.58 -1.98 8.34
C GLU A 81 1.22 -1.20 9.50
N LYS A 82 2.55 -1.19 9.59
CA LYS A 82 3.29 -0.42 10.58
C LYS A 82 3.06 1.09 10.44
N GLN A 83 3.00 1.63 9.21
CA GLN A 83 2.72 3.05 9.00
C GLN A 83 1.29 3.43 9.37
N VAL A 84 0.31 2.58 9.03
CA VAL A 84 -1.09 2.74 9.45
C VAL A 84 -1.19 2.75 10.97
N TYR A 85 -0.65 1.73 11.62
CA TYR A 85 -0.67 1.61 13.08
C TYR A 85 0.00 2.80 13.78
N ARG A 86 1.13 3.29 13.24
CA ARG A 86 1.77 4.52 13.74
C ARG A 86 0.82 5.72 13.67
N LEU A 87 0.15 5.93 12.54
CA LEU A 87 -0.75 7.06 12.34
C LEU A 87 -2.00 6.95 13.24
N GLU A 88 -2.59 5.77 13.36
CA GLU A 88 -3.73 5.53 14.25
C GLU A 88 -3.39 5.84 15.71
N ASN A 89 -2.23 5.37 16.17
CA ASN A 89 -1.73 5.69 17.52
C ASN A 89 -1.48 7.18 17.71
N GLU A 90 -0.95 7.87 16.71
CA GLU A 90 -0.75 9.33 16.76
C GLU A 90 -2.09 10.09 16.87
N PHE A 91 -3.17 9.54 16.32
CA PHE A 91 -4.52 10.09 16.44
C PHE A 91 -5.32 9.55 17.63
N ASN A 92 -4.76 8.57 18.37
CA ASN A 92 -5.45 7.85 19.44
C ASN A 92 -6.80 7.27 18.99
N ILE A 93 -6.83 6.64 17.82
CA ILE A 93 -8.00 5.93 17.28
C ILE A 93 -7.78 4.42 17.33
N GLU A 94 -8.88 3.66 17.40
CA GLU A 94 -8.83 2.20 17.35
C GLU A 94 -8.26 1.71 16.01
N HIS A 95 -7.50 0.62 16.04
CA HIS A 95 -6.93 0.01 14.84
C HIS A 95 -8.05 -0.40 13.88
N TYR A 96 -7.97 0.09 12.65
CA TYR A 96 -9.00 -0.15 11.66
C TYR A 96 -8.86 -1.53 11.02
N GLU A 97 -9.84 -2.40 11.29
CA GLU A 97 -10.03 -3.61 10.51
C GLU A 97 -10.83 -3.31 9.24
N PHE A 98 -10.26 -3.68 8.09
CA PHE A 98 -10.95 -3.53 6.81
C PHE A 98 -12.28 -4.29 6.82
N LYS A 99 -13.35 -3.55 6.51
CA LYS A 99 -14.68 -4.10 6.31
C LYS A 99 -14.82 -4.59 4.89
N TYR A 100 -15.29 -5.81 4.76
CA TYR A 100 -15.58 -6.45 3.47
C TYR A 100 -17.08 -6.68 3.36
N GLU A 101 -17.57 -6.64 2.13
CA GLU A 101 -18.95 -6.92 1.79
C GLU A 101 -19.05 -8.22 1.01
N ASP A 102 -20.26 -8.77 0.98
CA ASP A 102 -20.56 -9.93 0.15
C ASP A 102 -20.54 -9.49 -1.32
N MET A 103 -19.79 -10.21 -2.16
CA MET A 103 -19.59 -9.81 -3.55
C MET A 103 -19.99 -10.94 -4.50
N SER A 104 -20.59 -10.59 -5.63
CA SER A 104 -20.81 -11.55 -6.70
C SER A 104 -19.47 -11.96 -7.32
N LEU A 105 -19.43 -13.10 -8.02
CA LEU A 105 -18.25 -13.47 -8.81
C LEU A 105 -17.89 -12.43 -9.90
N ILE A 106 -18.84 -11.60 -10.32
CA ILE A 106 -18.59 -10.51 -11.28
C ILE A 106 -17.90 -9.34 -10.57
N ASP A 107 -18.40 -8.92 -9.41
CA ASP A 107 -17.82 -7.80 -8.65
C ASP A 107 -16.41 -8.14 -8.17
N LEU A 108 -16.17 -9.38 -7.77
CA LEU A 108 -14.83 -9.87 -7.41
C LEU A 108 -13.81 -9.71 -8.55
N ARG A 109 -14.25 -9.86 -9.81
CA ARG A 109 -13.37 -9.65 -10.97
C ARG A 109 -12.97 -8.19 -11.11
N VAL A 110 -13.91 -7.29 -10.87
CA VAL A 110 -13.67 -5.84 -10.93
C VAL A 110 -12.77 -5.43 -9.76
N TYR A 111 -13.15 -5.79 -8.54
CA TYR A 111 -12.43 -5.44 -7.31
C TYR A 111 -10.97 -5.92 -7.34
N PHE A 112 -10.71 -7.19 -7.68
CA PHE A 112 -9.33 -7.71 -7.75
C PHE A 112 -8.62 -7.46 -9.08
N ASN A 113 -9.33 -6.88 -10.06
CA ASN A 113 -8.88 -6.75 -11.45
C ASN A 113 -8.36 -8.09 -12.01
N LYS A 114 -9.23 -9.09 -12.05
CA LYS A 114 -8.93 -10.48 -12.47
C LYS A 114 -9.93 -11.05 -13.46
N SER A 115 -9.46 -11.99 -14.27
CA SER A 115 -10.31 -12.74 -15.17
C SER A 115 -11.25 -13.69 -14.42
N LYS A 116 -12.34 -14.10 -15.08
CA LYS A 116 -13.29 -15.09 -14.56
C LYS A 116 -12.58 -16.36 -14.07
N ASN A 117 -11.63 -16.87 -14.85
CA ASN A 117 -10.90 -18.10 -14.52
C ASN A 117 -10.02 -17.92 -13.29
N ALA A 118 -9.34 -16.78 -13.16
CA ALA A 118 -8.51 -16.48 -12.00
C ALA A 118 -9.33 -16.38 -10.71
N ILE A 119 -10.52 -15.76 -10.76
CA ILE A 119 -11.45 -15.73 -9.62
C ILE A 119 -11.95 -17.13 -9.28
N GLY A 120 -12.39 -17.92 -10.27
CA GLY A 120 -12.86 -19.29 -10.03
C GLY A 120 -11.80 -20.17 -9.37
N VAL A 121 -10.54 -20.09 -9.83
CA VAL A 121 -9.41 -20.80 -9.22
C VAL A 121 -9.15 -20.31 -7.79
N ALA A 122 -9.19 -19.00 -7.55
CA ALA A 122 -8.94 -18.42 -6.24
C ALA A 122 -9.98 -18.86 -5.21
N VAL A 123 -11.28 -18.79 -5.57
CA VAL A 123 -12.38 -19.25 -4.71
C VAL A 123 -12.25 -20.75 -4.40
N ASN A 124 -11.98 -21.58 -5.41
CA ASN A 124 -11.81 -23.02 -5.18
C ASN A 124 -10.58 -23.32 -4.28
N ARG A 125 -9.49 -22.56 -4.41
CA ARG A 125 -8.31 -22.71 -3.53
C ARG A 125 -8.58 -22.26 -2.10
N MET A 126 -9.35 -21.18 -1.92
CA MET A 126 -9.80 -20.71 -0.60
C MET A 126 -10.59 -21.81 0.11
N GLU A 127 -11.61 -22.37 -0.52
CA GLU A 127 -12.47 -23.39 0.08
C GLU A 127 -11.66 -24.63 0.45
N LYS A 128 -10.72 -25.06 -0.41
CA LYS A 128 -9.81 -26.18 -0.11
C LYS A 128 -8.89 -25.92 1.08
N ARG A 129 -8.35 -24.70 1.22
CA ARG A 129 -7.41 -24.37 2.31
C ARG A 129 -8.07 -24.18 3.66
N THR A 130 -9.32 -23.76 3.66
CA THR A 130 -10.09 -23.47 4.86
C THR A 130 -11.06 -24.58 5.24
N ASN A 131 -11.25 -25.56 4.35
CA ASN A 131 -12.23 -26.64 4.48
C ASN A 131 -13.65 -26.12 4.78
N LYS A 132 -14.00 -24.95 4.22
CA LYS A 132 -15.28 -24.26 4.42
C LYS A 132 -15.78 -23.69 3.10
N SER A 133 -17.09 -23.76 2.86
CA SER A 133 -17.74 -23.06 1.75
C SER A 133 -17.99 -21.60 2.12
N TYR A 134 -17.68 -20.69 1.20
CA TYR A 134 -17.98 -19.25 1.34
C TYR A 134 -18.96 -18.76 0.29
N LYS A 135 -19.32 -19.62 -0.67
CA LYS A 135 -20.29 -19.32 -1.72
C LYS A 135 -21.71 -19.60 -1.25
N TYR A 136 -22.63 -18.75 -1.70
CA TYR A 136 -24.06 -18.95 -1.60
C TYR A 136 -24.76 -18.31 -2.81
N THR A 137 -26.05 -18.56 -2.98
CA THR A 137 -26.81 -18.06 -4.13
C THR A 137 -27.92 -17.14 -3.66
N VAL A 138 -28.03 -15.97 -4.27
CA VAL A 138 -29.14 -15.02 -4.08
C VAL A 138 -29.70 -14.67 -5.44
N ASN A 139 -31.00 -14.89 -5.65
CA ASN A 139 -31.68 -14.58 -6.92
C ASN A 139 -30.97 -15.17 -8.16
N GLY A 140 -30.44 -16.39 -8.05
CA GLY A 140 -29.69 -17.06 -9.12
C GLY A 140 -28.24 -16.57 -9.32
N ILE A 141 -27.78 -15.59 -8.54
CA ILE A 141 -26.42 -15.05 -8.59
C ILE A 141 -25.56 -15.73 -7.52
N VAL A 142 -24.40 -16.24 -7.92
CA VAL A 142 -23.42 -16.79 -6.98
C VAL A 142 -22.65 -15.66 -6.31
N MET A 143 -22.82 -15.58 -5.01
CA MET A 143 -22.18 -14.64 -4.10
C MET A 143 -21.06 -15.31 -3.32
N VAL A 144 -20.09 -14.52 -2.87
CA VAL A 144 -19.05 -14.89 -1.91
C VAL A 144 -19.25 -14.01 -0.68
N SER A 145 -19.39 -14.64 0.48
CA SER A 145 -19.51 -13.94 1.78
C SER A 145 -18.31 -13.03 2.05
N LYS A 146 -18.53 -11.98 2.84
CA LYS A 146 -17.52 -11.02 3.30
C LYS A 146 -16.30 -11.69 3.92
N GLU A 147 -16.47 -12.79 4.66
CA GLU A 147 -15.33 -13.54 5.22
C GLU A 147 -14.49 -14.18 4.11
N GLY A 148 -15.14 -14.65 3.03
CA GLY A 148 -14.46 -15.17 1.85
C GLY A 148 -13.76 -14.06 1.07
N VAL A 149 -14.39 -12.89 0.93
CA VAL A 149 -13.78 -11.71 0.30
C VAL A 149 -12.55 -11.25 1.09
N LYS A 150 -12.66 -11.15 2.43
CA LYS A 150 -11.55 -10.86 3.35
C LYS A 150 -10.39 -11.82 3.13
N TRP A 151 -10.67 -13.13 3.15
CA TRP A 151 -9.63 -14.14 2.94
C TRP A 151 -8.95 -14.00 1.58
N LEU A 152 -9.74 -13.77 0.51
CA LEU A 152 -9.20 -13.56 -0.82
C LEU A 152 -8.31 -12.32 -0.89
N ALA A 153 -8.70 -11.20 -0.27
CA ALA A 153 -7.91 -9.97 -0.27
C ALA A 153 -6.60 -10.14 0.52
N GLU A 154 -6.69 -10.61 1.76
CA GLU A 154 -5.56 -10.62 2.70
C GLU A 154 -4.61 -11.80 2.51
N LYS A 155 -5.08 -12.93 1.97
CA LYS A 155 -4.27 -14.17 1.88
C LYS A 155 -3.94 -14.59 0.45
N TYR A 156 -4.75 -14.22 -0.54
CA TYR A 156 -4.55 -14.66 -1.93
C TYR A 156 -4.15 -13.52 -2.88
N PHE A 157 -5.00 -12.51 -3.03
CA PHE A 157 -4.78 -11.32 -3.85
C PHE A 157 -4.16 -10.19 -3.04
N ARG A 158 -3.06 -10.49 -2.36
CA ARG A 158 -2.40 -9.62 -1.39
C ARG A 158 -1.96 -8.24 -1.90
N LYS A 159 -1.83 -8.09 -3.23
CA LYS A 159 -1.62 -6.77 -3.85
C LYS A 159 -2.80 -5.83 -3.70
N GLN A 160 -4.02 -6.36 -3.67
CA GLN A 160 -5.21 -5.57 -3.41
C GLN A 160 -5.21 -5.10 -1.96
N TYR A 161 -4.92 -6.00 -1.01
CA TYR A 161 -4.78 -5.64 0.40
C TYR A 161 -3.71 -4.56 0.62
N LEU A 162 -2.54 -4.70 -0.01
CA LEU A 162 -1.50 -3.65 -0.01
C LEU A 162 -2.03 -2.30 -0.52
N LYS A 163 -2.81 -2.30 -1.61
CA LYS A 163 -3.40 -1.08 -2.17
C LYS A 163 -4.39 -0.44 -1.18
N ASP A 164 -5.20 -1.25 -0.52
CA ASP A 164 -6.19 -0.78 0.46
C ASP A 164 -5.49 -0.17 1.69
N LEU A 165 -4.39 -0.77 2.15
CA LEU A 165 -3.51 -0.21 3.19
C LEU A 165 -2.89 1.14 2.77
N GLU A 166 -2.37 1.23 1.55
CA GLU A 166 -1.81 2.46 1.00
C GLU A 166 -2.83 3.61 1.00
N ILE A 167 -4.03 3.33 0.47
CA ILE A 167 -5.12 4.32 0.42
C ILE A 167 -5.51 4.76 1.84
N TYR A 168 -5.69 3.80 2.76
CA TYR A 168 -6.07 4.13 4.13
C TYR A 168 -5.00 4.97 4.84
N LYS A 169 -3.72 4.63 4.67
CA LYS A 169 -2.60 5.43 5.19
C LYS A 169 -2.63 6.85 4.62
N LEU A 170 -2.87 7.02 3.31
CA LEU A 170 -2.96 8.35 2.69
C LEU A 170 -4.15 9.16 3.21
N LEU A 171 -5.28 8.53 3.49
CA LEU A 171 -6.43 9.18 4.13
C LEU A 171 -6.08 9.70 5.53
N LEU A 172 -5.41 8.89 6.34
CA LEU A 172 -4.90 9.33 7.66
C LEU A 172 -3.88 10.48 7.53
N GLN A 173 -3.00 10.42 6.53
CA GLN A 173 -2.08 11.52 6.25
C GLN A 173 -2.82 12.80 5.81
N ASN A 174 -3.90 12.70 5.04
CA ASN A 174 -4.72 13.86 4.65
C ASN A 174 -5.38 14.53 5.85
N VAL A 175 -5.93 13.75 6.78
CA VAL A 175 -6.44 14.27 8.07
C VAL A 175 -5.34 15.07 8.78
N LYS A 176 -4.13 14.52 8.86
CA LYS A 176 -2.99 15.20 9.48
C LYS A 176 -2.59 16.47 8.75
N ARG A 177 -2.56 16.45 7.42
CA ARG A 177 -2.19 17.60 6.58
C ARG A 177 -3.17 18.75 6.81
N LYS A 178 -4.47 18.46 6.81
CA LYS A 178 -5.53 19.43 7.09
C LYS A 178 -5.38 20.05 8.48
N GLN A 179 -5.10 19.26 9.51
CA GLN A 179 -4.83 19.76 10.87
C GLN A 179 -3.62 20.70 10.94
N ASN A 180 -2.63 20.52 10.05
CA ASN A 180 -1.44 21.37 9.96
C ASN A 180 -1.57 22.50 8.92
N GLY A 181 -2.76 22.74 8.37
CA GLY A 181 -2.99 23.79 7.36
C GLY A 181 -2.36 23.51 5.98
N LEU A 182 -2.06 22.25 5.67
CA LEU A 182 -1.48 21.82 4.39
C LEU A 182 -2.57 21.29 3.44
N TYR A 183 -2.35 21.44 2.13
CA TYR A 183 -3.21 20.86 1.09
C TYR A 183 -3.27 19.33 1.16
N GLU A 184 -4.44 18.77 0.96
CA GLU A 184 -4.67 17.32 0.88
C GLU A 184 -4.01 16.72 -0.37
N LEU A 185 -3.60 15.46 -0.26
CA LEU A 185 -3.14 14.64 -1.37
C LEU A 185 -4.35 14.20 -2.20
N LEU A 186 -4.23 14.28 -3.53
CA LEU A 186 -5.20 13.71 -4.45
C LEU A 186 -5.04 12.18 -4.46
N ILE A 187 -6.06 11.47 -3.98
CA ILE A 187 -6.14 10.02 -4.01
C ILE A 187 -7.13 9.68 -5.15
N VAL A 188 -6.62 9.14 -6.25
CA VAL A 188 -7.38 8.80 -7.47
C VAL A 188 -7.27 7.31 -7.76
#